data_AF-A0A1I6FE58-F1
#
_entry.id   AF-A0A1I6FE58-F1
#
_cell.length_a   1.000
_cell.length_b   1.000
_cell.length_c   1.000
_cell.angle_alpha   90.00
_cell.angle_beta   90.00
_cell.angle_gamma   90.00
#
_symmetry.space_group_name_H-M   'P 1'
#
loop_
_entity.id
_entity.type
_entity.pdbx_description
1 polymer ?
#
loop_
_entity_poly.entity_id
_entity_poly.type
_entity_poly.pdbx_seq_one_letter_code
_entity_poly.pdbx_strand_id
1 'polypeptide(L)'
;MTIAVPGSLGLAGEDVRAVLALARDSVSGVRFEVRPEQIELHTSTPHGRETRVACGVALLNVRLALQGHGIRPLVTLLPGPSAHDSAAAIRLGGYQEPNPDVLALLHSLRTNRRAWTAFPELASWRGLLSRAAEVERAWLHVRSGTELVLCTFNQGAAAEIRAGQAMQRVILTAGTMGFDVSPAVAAVDLSALRADLRQCLGSTLVPQMVLRLGAQ
;
A
#
# COMPACT_ATOMS: atom_id res chain seq x y z
N MET A 1 10.10 30.30 0.22
CA MET A 1 10.14 29.93 1.66
C MET A 1 9.84 28.44 1.78
N THR A 2 10.85 27.62 2.05
CA THR A 2 10.66 26.18 2.28
C THR A 2 10.09 26.01 3.68
N ILE A 3 8.83 25.60 3.80
CA ILE A 3 8.22 25.32 5.11
C ILE A 3 9.05 24.22 5.78
N ALA A 4 9.60 24.52 6.97
CA ALA A 4 10.33 23.56 7.79
C ALA A 4 9.34 22.47 8.24
N VAL A 5 9.68 21.20 7.98
CA VAL A 5 8.89 20.06 8.46
C VAL A 5 9.35 19.79 9.89
N PRO A 6 8.45 19.73 10.89
CA PRO A 6 8.83 19.45 12.26
C PRO A 6 9.36 18.01 12.40
N GLY A 7 10.20 17.78 13.41
CA GLY A 7 10.59 16.43 13.80
C GLY A 7 9.38 15.63 14.29
N SER A 8 9.41 14.32 14.10
CA SER A 8 8.31 13.42 14.47
C SER A 8 8.80 11.99 14.60
N LEU A 9 8.19 11.19 15.48
CA LEU A 9 8.51 9.76 15.64
C LEU A 9 10.00 9.49 15.97
N GLY A 10 10.69 10.44 16.60
CA GLY A 10 12.13 10.36 16.87
C GLY A 10 13.03 10.70 15.68
N LEU A 11 12.47 11.17 14.56
CA LEU A 11 13.22 11.65 13.39
C LEU A 11 13.39 13.18 13.39
N ALA A 12 14.52 13.62 12.83
CA ALA A 12 14.73 15.03 12.48
C ALA A 12 13.80 15.46 11.34
N GLY A 13 13.54 16.77 11.23
CA GLY A 13 12.61 17.31 10.23
C GLY A 13 12.98 17.00 8.77
N GLU A 14 14.27 16.85 8.46
CA GLU A 14 14.74 16.46 7.13
C GLU A 14 14.41 15.00 6.79
N ASP A 15 14.57 14.08 7.74
CA ASP A 15 14.21 12.67 7.58
C ASP A 15 12.70 12.51 7.45
N VAL A 16 11.91 13.25 8.26
CA VAL A 16 10.44 13.27 8.12
C VAL A 16 10.06 13.75 6.71
N ARG A 17 10.72 14.79 6.19
CA ARG A 17 10.48 15.27 4.82
C ARG A 17 10.80 14.20 3.79
N ALA A 18 11.92 13.49 3.92
CA ALA A 18 12.32 12.42 3.01
C ALA A 18 11.32 11.25 3.03
N VAL A 19 10.86 10.85 4.22
CA VAL A 19 9.79 9.84 4.40
C VAL A 19 8.52 10.26 3.66
N LEU A 20 8.08 11.52 3.83
CA LEU A 20 6.84 12.00 3.22
C LEU A 20 6.97 12.21 1.71
N ALA A 21 8.14 12.53 1.17
CA ALA A 21 8.38 12.67 -0.26
C ALA A 21 8.08 11.36 -1.01
N LEU A 22 8.55 10.22 -0.48
CA LEU A 22 8.29 8.89 -1.05
C LEU A 22 6.79 8.53 -1.12
N ALA A 23 5.98 9.09 -0.22
CA ALA A 23 4.54 8.85 -0.18
C ALA A 23 3.73 9.82 -1.05
N ARG A 24 4.12 11.11 -1.08
CA ARG A 24 3.42 12.17 -1.84
C ARG A 24 3.56 12.01 -3.34
N ASP A 25 4.72 11.59 -3.83
CA ASP A 25 4.98 11.48 -5.26
C ASP A 25 4.19 10.34 -5.92
N SER A 26 3.64 9.42 -5.11
CA SER A 26 2.98 8.22 -5.60
C SER A 26 1.46 8.33 -5.71
N VAL A 27 0.81 9.27 -5.00
CA VAL A 27 -0.65 9.36 -4.94
C VAL A 27 -1.17 10.79 -4.74
N SER A 28 -2.19 11.16 -5.51
CA SER A 28 -2.96 12.40 -5.29
C SER A 28 -4.05 12.21 -4.23
N GLY A 29 -4.50 13.30 -3.60
CA GLY A 29 -5.65 13.28 -2.69
C GLY A 29 -5.36 12.84 -1.25
N VAL A 30 -4.10 12.57 -0.89
CA VAL A 30 -3.67 12.26 0.48
C VAL A 30 -2.85 13.42 1.05
N ARG A 31 -3.29 13.98 2.19
CA ARG A 31 -2.59 15.02 2.95
C ARG A 31 -1.97 14.41 4.20
N PHE A 32 -0.75 14.83 4.51
CA PHE A 32 -0.04 14.41 5.72
C PHE A 32 -0.02 15.57 6.72
N GLU A 33 -0.41 15.29 7.95
CA GLU A 33 -0.24 16.20 9.08
C GLU A 33 0.80 15.60 10.04
N VAL A 34 1.88 16.35 10.28
CA VAL A 34 2.99 15.91 11.13
C VAL A 34 2.79 16.51 12.51
N ARG A 35 2.69 15.66 13.52
CA ARG A 35 2.71 16.02 14.94
C ARG A 35 3.98 15.45 15.60
N PRO A 36 4.38 15.93 16.79
CA PRO A 36 5.61 15.47 17.44
C PRO A 36 5.70 13.94 17.64
N GLU A 37 4.58 13.28 17.95
CA GLU A 37 4.55 11.84 18.24
C GLU A 37 3.72 11.01 17.26
N GLN A 38 3.15 11.65 16.23
CA GLN A 38 2.35 10.95 15.24
C GLN A 38 2.31 11.63 13.88
N ILE A 39 2.15 10.84 12.83
CA ILE A 39 1.87 11.31 11.47
C ILE A 39 0.46 10.86 11.11
N GLU A 40 -0.41 11.81 10.77
CA GLU A 40 -1.79 11.58 10.35
C GLU A 40 -1.90 11.66 8.83
N LEU A 41 -2.66 10.73 8.25
CA LEU A 41 -2.99 10.68 6.84
C LEU A 41 -4.46 11.05 6.68
N HIS A 42 -4.70 12.12 5.94
CA HIS A 42 -6.02 12.67 5.66
C HIS A 42 -6.35 12.47 4.18
N THR A 43 -7.59 12.09 3.88
CA THR A 43 -8.05 11.94 2.50
C THR A 43 -8.95 13.11 2.11
N SER A 44 -8.89 13.55 0.85
CA SER A 44 -9.75 14.61 0.34
C SER A 44 -11.23 14.21 0.43
N THR A 45 -12.07 15.14 0.91
CA THR A 45 -13.52 14.97 0.99
C THR A 45 -14.19 15.31 -0.35
N PRO A 46 -15.27 14.61 -0.75
CA PRO A 46 -15.87 13.44 -0.08
C PRO A 46 -14.99 12.19 -0.18
N HIS A 47 -14.99 11.37 0.88
CA HIS A 47 -14.16 10.17 0.94
C HIS A 47 -14.66 9.09 -0.03
N GLY A 48 -14.07 9.05 -1.22
CA GLY A 48 -14.28 7.99 -2.21
C GLY A 48 -13.46 6.74 -1.88
N ARG A 49 -13.89 5.61 -2.43
CA ARG A 49 -13.13 4.34 -2.36
C ARG A 49 -11.73 4.50 -2.95
N GLU A 50 -11.62 5.16 -4.10
CA GLU A 50 -10.34 5.41 -4.78
C GLU A 50 -9.37 6.18 -3.87
N THR A 51 -9.84 7.23 -3.20
CA THR A 51 -9.03 8.01 -2.25
C THR A 51 -8.59 7.18 -1.05
N ARG A 52 -9.41 6.23 -0.58
CA ARG A 52 -9.05 5.31 0.50
C ARG A 52 -8.02 4.27 0.07
N VAL A 53 -8.15 3.73 -1.15
CA VAL A 53 -7.12 2.86 -1.74
C VAL A 53 -5.81 3.63 -1.92
N ALA A 54 -5.86 4.87 -2.43
CA ALA A 54 -4.70 5.74 -2.55
C ALA A 54 -4.06 6.07 -1.18
N CYS A 55 -4.87 6.28 -0.14
CA CYS A 55 -4.38 6.41 1.23
C CYS A 55 -3.62 5.16 1.70
N GLY A 56 -4.10 3.98 1.33
CA GLY A 56 -3.40 2.72 1.61
C GLY A 56 -2.03 2.64 0.95
N VAL A 57 -1.92 3.06 -0.31
CA VAL A 57 -0.65 3.13 -1.04
C VAL A 57 0.33 4.07 -0.34
N ALA A 58 -0.11 5.30 -0.05
CA ALA A 58 0.68 6.29 0.70
C ALA A 58 1.15 5.74 2.07
N LEU A 59 0.23 5.10 2.80
CA LEU A 59 0.51 4.53 4.11
C LEU A 59 1.59 3.45 4.04
N LEU A 60 1.58 2.57 3.04
CA LEU A 60 2.65 1.58 2.88
C LEU A 60 3.99 2.27 2.61
N ASN A 61 4.02 3.26 1.73
CA ASN A 61 5.26 3.98 1.41
C ASN A 61 5.86 4.64 2.66
N VAL A 62 5.04 5.32 3.48
CA VAL A 62 5.50 5.89 4.76
C VAL A 62 6.00 4.81 5.70
N ARG A 63 5.27 3.69 5.84
CA ARG A 63 5.69 2.57 6.70
C ARG A 63 7.06 2.04 6.27
N LEU A 64 7.24 1.72 4.98
CA LEU A 64 8.51 1.21 4.46
C LEU A 64 9.64 2.21 4.72
N ALA A 65 9.42 3.50 4.49
CA ALA A 65 10.42 4.54 4.72
C ALA A 65 10.81 4.61 6.20
N LEU A 66 9.84 4.66 7.12
CA LEU A 66 10.11 4.63 8.56
C LEU A 66 10.90 3.37 8.97
N GLN A 67 10.52 2.20 8.46
CA GLN A 67 11.23 0.96 8.72
C GLN A 67 12.67 0.97 8.18
N GLY A 68 12.92 1.63 7.05
CA GLY A 68 14.27 1.86 6.52
C GLY A 68 15.13 2.76 7.41
N HIS A 69 14.51 3.67 8.18
CA HIS A 69 15.16 4.46 9.23
C HIS A 69 15.25 3.72 10.57
N GLY A 70 14.94 2.43 10.62
CA GLY A 70 14.98 1.63 11.85
C GLY A 70 13.83 1.90 12.82
N ILE A 71 12.74 2.53 12.36
CA ILE A 71 11.56 2.79 13.18
C ILE A 71 10.53 1.68 12.99
N ARG A 72 9.91 1.25 14.09
CA ARG A 72 8.75 0.36 14.06
C ARG A 72 7.46 1.20 14.05
N PRO A 73 6.75 1.32 12.92
CA PRO A 73 5.50 2.09 12.88
C PRO A 73 4.35 1.30 13.51
N LEU A 74 3.63 1.90 14.45
CA LEU A 74 2.31 1.45 14.89
C LEU A 74 1.24 2.20 14.13
N VAL A 75 0.33 1.47 13.49
CA VAL A 75 -0.68 2.05 12.60
C VAL A 75 -2.08 1.78 13.13
N THR A 76 -2.84 2.86 13.29
CA THR A 76 -4.28 2.82 13.54
C THR A 76 -5.00 3.29 12.29
N LEU A 77 -5.86 2.44 11.73
CA LEU A 77 -6.75 2.81 10.62
C LEU A 77 -8.04 3.38 11.19
N LEU A 78 -8.53 4.49 10.62
CA LEU A 78 -9.76 5.16 11.07
C LEU A 78 -9.80 5.37 12.60
N PRO A 79 -8.80 6.05 13.20
CA PRO A 79 -8.74 6.32 14.64
C PRO A 79 -9.95 7.09 15.20
N GLY A 80 -10.75 7.70 14.34
CA GLY A 80 -11.97 8.42 14.71
C GLY A 80 -11.71 9.88 15.11
N PRO A 81 -12.62 10.49 15.90
CA PRO A 81 -12.61 11.94 16.15
C PRO A 81 -11.36 12.45 16.86
N SER A 82 -10.71 11.62 17.67
CA SER A 82 -9.50 11.97 18.41
C SER A 82 -8.30 12.30 17.51
N ALA A 83 -8.36 11.91 16.24
CA ALA A 83 -7.38 12.26 15.22
C ALA A 83 -8.06 12.91 14.00
N HIS A 84 -9.05 13.78 14.25
CA HIS A 84 -9.74 14.62 13.27
C HIS A 84 -10.29 13.83 12.07
N ASP A 85 -10.81 12.63 12.34
CA ASP A 85 -11.32 11.70 11.32
C ASP A 85 -10.29 11.37 10.22
N SER A 86 -8.99 11.38 10.58
CA SER A 86 -7.92 10.90 9.71
C SER A 86 -8.18 9.47 9.24
N ALA A 87 -7.76 9.19 8.01
CA ALA A 87 -7.89 7.86 7.43
C ALA A 87 -6.93 6.86 8.10
N ALA A 88 -5.76 7.33 8.54
CA ALA A 88 -4.81 6.57 9.34
C ALA A 88 -3.95 7.48 10.20
N ALA A 89 -3.49 6.96 11.33
CA ALA A 89 -2.47 7.59 12.17
C ALA A 89 -1.31 6.61 12.42
N ILE A 90 -0.09 7.12 12.35
CA ILE A 90 1.16 6.37 12.57
C ILE A 90 1.82 6.91 13.83
N ARG A 91 2.14 6.02 14.76
CA ARG A 91 2.84 6.33 16.02
C ARG A 91 4.14 5.53 16.13
N LEU A 92 5.04 5.96 17.00
CA LEU A 92 6.30 5.29 17.27
C LEU A 92 6.03 4.02 18.10
N GLY A 93 6.37 2.86 17.54
CA GLY A 93 6.29 1.56 18.21
C GLY A 93 7.59 1.05 18.80
N GLY A 94 8.63 1.89 18.80
CA GLY A 94 10.00 1.53 19.12
C GLY A 94 10.89 1.47 17.88
N TYR A 95 12.07 0.89 18.08
CA TYR A 95 13.11 0.77 17.06
C TYR A 95 13.29 -0.69 16.64
N GLN A 96 13.76 -0.89 15.42
CA GLN A 96 14.07 -2.20 14.85
C GLN A 96 15.22 -2.08 13.87
N GLU A 97 15.95 -3.15 13.62
CA GLU A 97 16.88 -3.19 12.50
C GLU A 97 16.10 -3.21 11.17
N PRO A 98 16.53 -2.45 10.15
CA PRO A 98 15.90 -2.50 8.84
C PRO A 98 15.97 -3.91 8.25
N ASN A 99 14.80 -4.52 8.01
CA ASN A 99 14.70 -5.84 7.40
C ASN A 99 15.16 -5.78 5.92
N PRO A 100 16.00 -6.74 5.44
CA PRO A 100 16.40 -6.83 4.03
C PRO A 100 15.23 -6.76 3.02
N ASP A 101 14.10 -7.40 3.33
CA ASP A 101 12.89 -7.34 2.49
C ASP A 101 12.33 -5.92 2.39
N VAL A 102 12.35 -5.17 3.50
CA VAL A 102 11.95 -3.75 3.52
C VAL A 102 12.90 -2.91 2.68
N LEU A 103 14.20 -3.15 2.78
CA LEU A 103 15.21 -2.43 2.00
C LEU A 103 15.06 -2.70 0.50
N ALA A 104 14.76 -3.93 0.09
CA ALA A 104 14.48 -4.28 -1.30
C ALA A 104 13.24 -3.56 -1.84
N LEU A 105 12.14 -3.53 -1.05
CA LEU A 105 10.93 -2.80 -1.43
C LEU A 105 11.15 -1.28 -1.48
N LEU A 106 11.97 -0.72 -0.58
CA LEU A 106 12.36 0.68 -0.61
C LEU A 106 13.22 1.02 -1.82
N HIS A 107 14.15 0.14 -2.19
CA HIS A 107 14.94 0.31 -3.39
C HIS A 107 14.01 0.34 -4.62
N SER A 108 13.11 -0.64 -4.75
CA SER A 108 12.07 -0.68 -5.78
C SER A 108 11.23 0.61 -5.78
N LEU A 109 10.77 1.08 -4.62
CA LEU A 109 9.98 2.32 -4.51
C LEU A 109 10.75 3.56 -5.03
N ARG A 110 12.06 3.63 -4.77
CA ARG A 110 12.92 4.76 -5.17
C ARG A 110 13.27 4.73 -6.66
N THR A 111 13.53 3.56 -7.21
CA THR A 111 13.99 3.40 -8.59
C THR A 111 12.84 3.33 -9.59
N ASN A 112 11.64 2.98 -9.15
CA ASN A 112 10.59 2.54 -10.05
C ASN A 112 9.57 3.66 -10.38
N ARG A 113 10.02 4.62 -11.19
CA ARG A 113 9.14 5.45 -12.04
C ARG A 113 9.27 4.96 -13.49
N ARG A 114 8.46 3.95 -13.86
CA ARG A 114 8.16 3.48 -15.24
C ARG A 114 9.38 3.20 -16.15
N ALA A 115 9.87 1.96 -16.19
CA ALA A 115 10.35 1.28 -17.41
C ALA A 115 10.94 -0.11 -17.07
N TRP A 116 10.30 -1.20 -17.51
CA TRP A 116 10.88 -2.55 -17.48
C TRP A 116 10.46 -3.34 -18.73
N THR A 117 11.38 -4.14 -19.29
CA THR A 117 11.33 -4.67 -20.66
C THR A 117 11.30 -6.20 -20.79
N ALA A 118 11.07 -6.97 -19.71
CA ALA A 118 10.96 -8.43 -19.85
C ALA A 118 10.14 -9.11 -18.73
N PHE A 119 9.38 -10.15 -19.09
CA PHE A 119 8.59 -10.97 -18.18
C PHE A 119 9.38 -12.21 -17.75
N PRO A 120 9.60 -12.47 -16.45
CA PRO A 120 10.28 -13.68 -15.99
C PRO A 120 9.37 -14.92 -16.11
N GLU A 121 9.97 -16.11 -16.16
CA GLU A 121 9.24 -17.39 -16.23
C GLU A 121 8.18 -17.55 -15.12
N LEU A 122 7.04 -18.14 -15.49
CA LEU A 122 5.75 -18.12 -14.77
C LEU A 122 5.72 -18.81 -13.38
N ALA A 123 6.79 -19.48 -12.95
CA ALA A 123 6.74 -20.40 -11.81
C ALA A 123 7.15 -19.81 -10.44
N SER A 124 7.96 -18.73 -10.41
CA SER A 124 8.60 -18.27 -9.15
C SER A 124 7.90 -17.09 -8.46
N TRP A 125 6.99 -16.39 -9.15
CA TRP A 125 6.40 -15.15 -8.61
C TRP A 125 5.13 -15.35 -7.78
N ARG A 126 4.32 -16.39 -8.04
CA ARG A 126 2.99 -16.58 -7.39
C ARG A 126 3.08 -16.62 -5.87
N GLY A 127 3.96 -17.48 -5.33
CA GLY A 127 4.13 -17.62 -3.88
C GLY A 127 4.61 -16.32 -3.22
N LEU A 128 5.48 -15.58 -3.90
CA LEU A 128 6.03 -14.32 -3.40
C LEU A 128 4.98 -13.20 -3.43
N LEU A 129 4.22 -13.06 -4.51
CA LEU A 129 3.12 -12.08 -4.58
C LEU A 129 2.01 -12.41 -3.57
N SER A 130 1.65 -13.68 -3.40
CA SER A 130 0.67 -14.10 -2.39
C SER A 130 1.14 -13.73 -0.99
N ARG A 131 2.40 -14.04 -0.64
CA ARG A 131 2.98 -13.65 0.65
C ARG A 131 3.00 -12.13 0.83
N ALA A 132 3.31 -11.37 -0.21
CA ALA A 132 3.30 -9.90 -0.17
C ALA A 132 1.91 -9.34 0.18
N ALA A 133 0.83 -9.92 -0.36
CA ALA A 133 -0.53 -9.56 0.02
C ALA A 133 -0.88 -10.00 1.45
N GLU A 134 -0.49 -11.22 1.85
CA GLU A 134 -0.79 -11.78 3.18
C GLU A 134 -0.16 -10.98 4.31
N VAL A 135 1.05 -10.45 4.13
CA VAL A 135 1.70 -9.55 5.09
C VAL A 135 0.84 -8.33 5.40
N GLU A 136 0.03 -7.88 4.43
CA GLU A 136 -0.89 -6.75 4.58
C GLU A 136 -2.32 -7.17 4.97
N ARG A 137 -2.51 -8.46 5.30
CA ARG A 137 -3.79 -9.11 5.63
C ARG A 137 -4.79 -9.05 4.46
N ALA A 138 -4.27 -9.31 3.26
CA ALA A 138 -5.03 -9.48 2.02
C ALA A 138 -4.61 -10.80 1.34
N TRP A 139 -5.37 -11.22 0.32
CA TRP A 139 -5.11 -12.46 -0.43
C TRP A 139 -5.12 -12.19 -1.91
N LEU A 140 -4.29 -12.90 -2.65
CA LEU A 140 -4.33 -12.93 -4.11
C LEU A 140 -5.00 -14.21 -4.58
N HIS A 141 -5.97 -14.06 -5.47
CA HIS A 141 -6.58 -15.14 -6.21
C HIS A 141 -6.21 -15.02 -7.68
N VAL A 142 -5.66 -16.09 -8.26
CA VAL A 142 -5.32 -16.13 -9.68
C VAL A 142 -6.60 -16.44 -10.45
N ARG A 143 -7.11 -15.45 -11.21
CA ARG A 143 -8.29 -15.64 -12.07
C ARG A 143 -7.90 -16.25 -13.42
N SER A 144 -6.78 -15.79 -13.98
CA SER A 144 -6.23 -16.27 -15.25
C SER A 144 -4.70 -16.18 -15.24
N GLY A 145 -4.03 -16.50 -16.35
CA GLY A 145 -2.57 -16.48 -16.43
C GLY A 145 -1.92 -15.14 -16.05
N THR A 146 -2.62 -14.02 -16.29
CA THR A 146 -2.11 -12.65 -16.06
C THR A 146 -3.03 -11.78 -15.21
N GLU A 147 -4.23 -12.26 -14.84
CA GLU A 147 -5.15 -11.53 -13.96
C GLU A 147 -5.19 -12.13 -12.56
N LEU A 148 -4.97 -11.25 -11.59
CA LEU A 148 -5.03 -11.54 -10.17
C LEU A 148 -6.18 -10.73 -9.56
N VAL A 149 -6.83 -11.28 -8.54
CA VAL A 149 -7.86 -10.59 -7.77
C VAL A 149 -7.34 -10.44 -6.35
N LEU A 150 -7.21 -9.19 -5.92
CA LEU A 150 -6.84 -8.87 -4.54
C LEU A 150 -8.09 -8.85 -3.68
N CYS A 151 -8.08 -9.61 -2.59
CA CYS A 151 -9.21 -9.79 -1.69
C CYS A 151 -8.86 -9.43 -0.25
N THR A 152 -9.86 -9.01 0.53
CA THR A 152 -9.79 -8.82 1.98
C THR A 152 -10.89 -9.62 2.67
N PHE A 153 -10.77 -9.90 3.97
CA PHE A 153 -11.87 -10.52 4.72
C PHE A 153 -13.07 -9.60 4.92
N ASN A 154 -12.82 -8.30 5.08
CA ASN A 154 -13.84 -7.33 5.42
C ASN A 154 -14.16 -6.40 4.24
N GLN A 155 -15.28 -5.69 4.35
CA GLN A 155 -15.65 -4.57 3.47
C GLN A 155 -15.46 -3.22 4.16
N GLY A 156 -15.64 -2.14 3.40
CA GLY A 156 -15.69 -0.77 3.92
C GLY A 156 -14.33 -0.09 4.00
N ALA A 157 -14.33 1.10 4.60
CA ALA A 157 -13.21 2.04 4.53
C ALA A 157 -11.86 1.46 4.97
N ALA A 158 -11.82 0.72 6.09
CA ALA A 158 -10.58 0.11 6.58
C ALA A 158 -10.08 -1.00 5.65
N ALA A 159 -10.99 -1.76 5.02
CA ALA A 159 -10.64 -2.81 4.06
C ALA A 159 -10.08 -2.22 2.77
N GLU A 160 -10.60 -1.09 2.30
CA GLU A 160 -10.11 -0.39 1.11
C GLU A 160 -8.72 0.22 1.33
N ILE A 161 -8.47 0.83 2.50
CA ILE A 161 -7.11 1.31 2.87
C ILE A 161 -6.14 0.13 3.00
N ARG A 162 -6.59 -1.01 3.52
CA ARG A 162 -5.79 -2.23 3.56
C ARG A 162 -5.49 -2.78 2.18
N ALA A 163 -6.48 -2.78 1.29
CA ALA A 163 -6.31 -3.20 -0.10
C ALA A 163 -5.28 -2.33 -0.82
N GLY A 164 -5.26 -1.01 -0.57
CA GLY A 164 -4.22 -0.12 -1.09
C GLY A 164 -2.81 -0.46 -0.61
N GLN A 165 -2.66 -0.77 0.68
CA GLN A 165 -1.38 -1.23 1.23
C GLN A 165 -0.93 -2.55 0.60
N ALA A 166 -1.83 -3.52 0.50
CA ALA A 166 -1.52 -4.82 -0.10
C ALA A 166 -1.18 -4.70 -1.59
N MET A 167 -1.95 -3.92 -2.35
CA MET A 167 -1.67 -3.62 -3.76
C MET A 167 -0.26 -3.04 -3.91
N GLN A 168 0.07 -1.97 -3.18
CA GLN A 168 1.38 -1.35 -3.28
C GLN A 168 2.51 -2.33 -2.94
N ARG A 169 2.30 -3.21 -1.94
CA ARG A 169 3.32 -4.20 -1.58
C ARG A 169 3.53 -5.22 -2.68
N VAL A 170 2.45 -5.69 -3.31
CA VAL A 170 2.50 -6.60 -4.46
C VAL A 170 3.24 -5.95 -5.63
N ILE A 171 2.94 -4.69 -5.95
CA ILE A 171 3.60 -3.92 -7.02
C ILE A 171 5.10 -3.79 -6.75
N LEU A 172 5.48 -3.35 -5.56
CA LEU A 172 6.90 -3.18 -5.21
C LEU A 172 7.64 -4.52 -5.21
N THR A 173 7.00 -5.59 -4.76
CA THR A 173 7.53 -6.96 -4.77
C THR A 173 7.75 -7.46 -6.21
N ALA A 174 6.80 -7.23 -7.11
CA ALA A 174 6.99 -7.51 -8.54
C ALA A 174 8.17 -6.73 -9.12
N GLY A 175 8.31 -5.44 -8.76
CA GLY A 175 9.44 -4.61 -9.16
C GLY A 175 10.80 -5.17 -8.70
N THR A 176 10.88 -5.79 -7.51
CA THR A 176 12.13 -6.47 -7.09
C THR A 176 12.49 -7.69 -7.93
N MET A 177 11.54 -8.23 -8.68
CA MET A 177 11.72 -9.36 -9.59
C MET A 177 11.82 -8.94 -11.07
N GLY A 178 11.78 -7.63 -11.35
CA GLY A 178 11.95 -7.09 -12.71
C GLY A 178 10.70 -7.14 -13.59
N PHE A 179 9.50 -7.30 -13.04
CA PHE A 179 8.25 -7.19 -13.80
C PHE A 179 7.25 -6.25 -13.13
N ASP A 180 6.19 -5.87 -13.86
CA ASP A 180 5.20 -4.92 -13.38
C ASP A 180 3.87 -5.59 -13.01
N VAL A 181 3.21 -5.01 -12.02
CA VAL A 181 1.84 -5.32 -11.64
C VAL A 181 1.08 -4.00 -11.61
N SER A 182 -0.04 -3.93 -12.32
CA SER A 182 -0.86 -2.72 -12.37
C SER A 182 -2.31 -3.03 -12.02
N PRO A 183 -3.03 -2.12 -11.34
CA PRO A 183 -4.47 -2.24 -11.21
C PRO A 183 -5.13 -2.18 -12.59
N ALA A 184 -6.13 -3.01 -12.82
CA ALA A 184 -6.92 -2.96 -14.04
C ALA A 184 -7.62 -1.58 -14.14
N VAL A 185 -7.41 -0.89 -15.27
CA VAL A 185 -7.89 0.49 -15.49
C VAL A 185 -9.40 0.55 -15.77
N ALA A 186 -10.00 -0.55 -16.23
CA ALA A 186 -11.44 -0.62 -16.45
C ALA A 186 -12.20 -0.64 -15.12
N ALA A 187 -13.34 0.06 -15.06
CA ALA A 187 -14.25 0.00 -13.92
C ALA A 187 -14.75 -1.44 -13.75
N VAL A 188 -14.12 -2.18 -12.82
CA VAL A 188 -14.54 -3.53 -12.47
C VAL A 188 -15.77 -3.41 -11.58
N ASP A 189 -16.89 -3.99 -12.02
CA ASP A 189 -18.03 -4.19 -11.13
C ASP A 189 -17.64 -5.23 -10.07
N LEU A 190 -17.30 -4.74 -8.87
CA LEU A 190 -16.90 -5.58 -7.75
C LEU A 190 -18.05 -6.46 -7.24
N SER A 191 -19.30 -6.07 -7.47
CA SER A 191 -20.46 -6.88 -7.09
C SER A 191 -20.61 -8.08 -8.03
N ALA A 192 -20.48 -7.85 -9.33
CA ALA A 192 -20.44 -8.91 -10.33
C ALA A 192 -19.22 -9.82 -10.13
N LEU A 193 -18.02 -9.24 -9.97
CA LEU A 193 -16.79 -10.00 -9.70
C LEU A 193 -16.92 -10.85 -8.44
N ARG A 194 -17.53 -10.31 -7.38
CA ARG A 194 -17.80 -11.09 -6.17
C ARG A 194 -18.77 -12.22 -6.44
N ALA A 195 -19.84 -11.99 -7.21
CA ALA A 195 -20.79 -13.04 -7.55
C ALA A 195 -20.12 -14.18 -8.31
N ASP A 196 -19.29 -13.86 -9.31
CA ASP A 196 -18.55 -14.83 -10.13
C ASP A 196 -17.58 -15.66 -9.29
N LEU A 197 -16.86 -15.01 -8.36
CA LEU A 197 -15.82 -15.67 -7.57
C LEU A 197 -16.33 -16.38 -6.31
N ARG A 198 -17.63 -16.29 -5.98
CA ARG A 198 -18.22 -16.91 -4.78
C ARG A 198 -17.91 -18.40 -4.67
N GLN A 199 -17.95 -19.14 -5.78
CA GLN A 199 -17.68 -20.58 -5.79
C GLN A 199 -16.21 -20.90 -5.50
N CYS A 200 -15.28 -20.03 -5.92
CA CYS A 200 -13.84 -20.25 -5.79
C CYS A 200 -13.24 -19.67 -4.49
N LEU A 201 -13.78 -18.55 -4.01
CA LEU A 201 -13.29 -17.83 -2.82
C LEU A 201 -14.06 -18.16 -1.54
N GLY A 202 -15.15 -18.92 -1.66
CA GLY A 202 -16.16 -19.05 -0.61
C GLY A 202 -16.89 -17.73 -0.35
N SER A 203 -17.67 -17.69 0.73
CA SER A 203 -18.38 -16.48 1.17
C SER A 203 -17.51 -15.53 2.01
N THR A 204 -16.28 -15.92 2.33
CA THR A 204 -15.42 -15.29 3.35
C THR A 204 -14.55 -14.15 2.80
N LEU A 205 -14.08 -14.26 1.55
CA LEU A 205 -13.22 -13.24 0.94
C LEU A 205 -14.04 -12.25 0.10
N VAL A 206 -13.65 -10.99 0.16
CA VAL A 206 -14.24 -9.86 -0.54
C VAL A 206 -13.26 -9.37 -1.60
N PRO A 207 -13.59 -9.48 -2.90
CA PRO A 207 -12.79 -8.86 -3.96
C PRO A 207 -12.71 -7.35 -3.79
N GLN A 208 -11.50 -6.82 -3.86
CA GLN A 208 -11.22 -5.39 -3.77
C GLN A 208 -10.81 -4.81 -5.12
N MET A 209 -10.02 -5.54 -5.91
CA MET A 209 -9.57 -5.05 -7.20
C MET A 209 -9.01 -6.19 -8.04
N VAL A 210 -8.94 -5.96 -9.34
CA VAL A 210 -8.21 -6.81 -10.28
C VAL A 210 -6.85 -6.16 -10.53
N LEU A 211 -5.80 -6.97 -10.45
CA LEU A 211 -4.45 -6.62 -10.82
C LEU A 211 -4.06 -7.39 -12.08
N ARG A 212 -3.27 -6.77 -12.94
CA ARG A 212 -2.74 -7.35 -14.16
C ARG A 212 -1.24 -7.43 -14.07
N LEU A 213 -0.73 -8.61 -14.40
CA LEU A 213 0.70 -8.84 -14.63
C LEU A 213 1.06 -8.28 -16.01
N GLY A 214 2.19 -7.59 -16.11
CA GLY A 214 2.71 -7.09 -17.38
C GLY A 214 4.23 -7.07 -17.42
N ALA A 215 4.76 -7.32 -18.61
CA ALA A 215 5.88 -6.57 -19.14
C ALA A 215 5.24 -5.61 -20.15
N GLN A 216 5.65 -4.33 -20.18
CA GLN A 216 5.20 -3.47 -21.28
C GLN A 216 5.81 -3.95 -22.59
#